data_AF-A0A5N5E0Z7-F1
#
_entry.id   AF-A0A5N5E0Z7-F1
#
_cell.length_a   1.000
_cell.length_b   1.000
_cell.length_c   1.000
_cell.angle_alpha   90.00
_cell.angle_beta   90.00
_cell.angle_gamma   90.00
#
_symmetry.space_group_name_H-M   'P 1'
#
loop_
_entity.id
_entity.type
_entity.pdbx_description
1 polymer ?
#
loop_
_entity_poly.entity_id
_entity_poly.type
_entity_poly.pdbx_seq_one_letter_code
_entity_poly.pdbx_strand_id
1 'polypeptide(L)'
;VELWHADDEGYYSHFAPHIPDGNLRGTIVTDGEGRFEITTIQPAPYQIPTDGPTGWFIEKAGWHPWRPAHLHLMVKAPGKRTITTQLYFSGGEWIENDVATATKPELILDPKPGADGINRVTYDFVLDPA
;
A
#
# COMPACT_ATOMS: atom_id res chain seq x y z
N VAL A 1 -0.97 -4.58 -13.42
CA VAL A 1 -0.85 -4.31 -11.97
C VAL A 1 -1.20 -2.85 -11.74
N GLU A 2 -2.32 -2.55 -11.11
CA GLU A 2 -2.65 -1.18 -10.69
C GLU A 2 -2.07 -0.97 -9.30
N LEU A 3 -1.34 0.13 -9.10
CA LEU A 3 -0.68 0.50 -7.84
C LEU A 3 -1.17 1.90 -7.41
N TRP A 4 -1.43 2.06 -6.12
CA TRP A 4 -1.56 3.36 -5.49
C TRP A 4 -1.08 3.32 -4.03
N HIS A 5 -0.48 4.40 -3.54
CA HIS A 5 -0.09 4.53 -2.13
C HIS A 5 0.04 6.00 -1.72
N ALA A 6 0.20 6.25 -0.43
CA ALA A 6 0.49 7.56 0.11
C ALA A 6 1.94 7.99 -0.18
N ASP A 7 2.23 9.27 -0.09
CA ASP A 7 3.60 9.80 -0.05
C ASP A 7 4.25 9.63 1.34
N ASP A 8 5.39 10.31 1.56
CA ASP A 8 6.14 10.29 2.82
C ASP A 8 5.51 11.19 3.91
N GLU A 9 4.49 11.98 3.57
CA GLU A 9 3.68 12.76 4.52
C GLU A 9 2.31 12.10 4.78
N GLY A 10 2.02 10.97 4.12
CA GLY A 10 0.78 10.22 4.29
C GLY A 10 -0.38 10.72 3.41
N TYR A 11 -0.12 11.56 2.41
CA TYR A 11 -1.15 12.07 1.51
C TYR A 11 -1.35 11.21 0.27
N TYR A 12 -2.61 11.15 -0.18
CA TYR A 12 -2.99 10.53 -1.44
C TYR A 12 -3.37 11.61 -2.46
N SER A 13 -2.89 11.48 -3.70
CA SER A 13 -3.39 12.28 -4.82
C SER A 13 -4.90 12.14 -4.96
N HIS A 14 -5.57 13.22 -5.39
CA HIS A 14 -7.02 13.43 -5.42
C HIS A 14 -7.70 13.58 -4.05
N PHE A 15 -7.02 13.29 -2.94
CA PHE A 15 -7.52 13.51 -1.58
C PHE A 15 -6.77 14.63 -0.85
N ALA A 16 -5.69 15.14 -1.43
CA ALA A 16 -4.90 16.26 -0.95
C ALA A 16 -4.71 17.29 -2.08
N PRO A 17 -5.25 18.53 -1.98
CA PRO A 17 -5.25 19.49 -3.09
C PRO A 17 -3.87 19.97 -3.57
N HIS A 18 -2.84 19.84 -2.74
CA HIS A 18 -1.47 20.24 -3.06
C HIS A 18 -0.66 19.14 -3.75
N ILE A 19 -1.20 17.92 -3.82
CA ILE A 19 -0.55 16.77 -4.45
C ILE A 19 -1.00 16.68 -5.91
N PRO A 20 -0.08 16.51 -6.88
CA PRO A 20 -0.46 16.37 -8.29
C PRO A 20 -1.44 15.23 -8.54
N ASP A 21 -2.35 15.42 -9.49
CA ASP A 21 -3.26 14.37 -9.95
C ASP A 21 -2.47 13.15 -10.44
N GLY A 22 -2.87 11.97 -9.99
CA GLY A 22 -2.17 10.73 -10.33
C GLY A 22 -0.82 10.52 -9.63
N ASN A 23 -0.36 11.41 -8.74
CA ASN A 23 0.88 11.19 -7.98
C ASN A 23 0.82 9.84 -7.25
N LEU A 24 1.88 9.03 -7.38
CA LEU A 24 2.02 7.69 -6.79
C LEU A 24 0.86 6.74 -7.14
N ARG A 25 0.30 6.89 -8.35
CA ARG A 25 -0.71 6.00 -8.95
C ARG A 25 -0.26 5.54 -10.33
N GLY A 26 -0.56 4.31 -10.69
CA GLY A 26 -0.28 3.85 -12.05
C GLY A 26 -0.81 2.46 -12.36
N THR A 27 -1.01 2.21 -13.66
CA THR A 27 -1.32 0.89 -14.21
C THR A 27 -0.11 0.37 -14.98
N ILE A 28 0.54 -0.64 -14.42
CA ILE A 28 1.73 -1.26 -14.98
C ILE A 28 1.29 -2.46 -15.83
N VAL A 29 1.70 -2.43 -17.10
CA VAL A 29 1.55 -3.55 -18.04
C VAL A 29 2.77 -4.46 -17.85
N THR A 30 2.52 -5.73 -17.55
CA THR A 30 3.56 -6.73 -17.37
C THR A 30 4.19 -7.11 -18.71
N ASP A 31 5.39 -7.69 -18.69
CA ASP A 31 6.02 -8.26 -19.87
C ASP A 31 5.29 -9.53 -20.37
N GLY A 32 5.83 -10.16 -21.43
CA GLY A 32 5.27 -11.39 -22.02
C GLY A 32 5.30 -12.62 -21.10
N GLU A 33 6.03 -12.56 -20.00
CA GLU A 33 6.10 -13.60 -18.97
C GLU A 33 5.32 -13.22 -17.70
N GLY A 34 4.62 -12.07 -17.70
CA GLY A 34 3.86 -11.59 -16.56
C GLY A 34 4.70 -10.87 -15.50
N ARG A 35 5.97 -10.57 -15.77
CA ARG A 35 6.87 -9.87 -14.85
C ARG A 35 6.67 -8.36 -14.92
N PHE A 36 7.04 -7.68 -13.84
CA PHE A 36 7.02 -6.23 -13.72
C PHE A 36 8.19 -5.76 -12.86
N GLU A 37 8.62 -4.53 -13.08
CA GLU A 37 9.53 -3.81 -12.21
C GLU A 37 8.92 -2.43 -11.92
N ILE A 38 8.81 -2.09 -10.65
CA ILE A 38 8.24 -0.82 -10.20
C ILE A 38 9.20 -0.21 -9.19
N THR A 39 9.76 0.94 -9.54
CA THR A 39 10.50 1.77 -8.58
C THR A 39 9.56 2.85 -8.06
N THR A 40 9.39 2.91 -6.74
CA THR A 40 8.63 3.94 -6.04
C THR A 40 9.28 4.24 -4.69
N ILE A 41 8.78 5.24 -3.96
CA ILE A 41 9.18 5.52 -2.59
C ILE A 41 8.46 4.58 -1.61
N GLN A 42 9.06 4.32 -0.46
CA GLN A 42 8.34 3.68 0.64
C GLN A 42 7.34 4.69 1.23
N PRO A 43 6.03 4.38 1.29
CA PRO A 43 5.03 5.28 1.87
C PRO A 43 5.23 5.44 3.38
N ALA A 44 4.77 6.56 3.92
CA ALA A 44 4.65 6.72 5.37
C ALA A 44 3.44 5.92 5.93
N PRO A 45 3.40 5.68 7.26
CA PRO A 45 2.16 5.34 7.94
C PRO A 45 1.05 6.35 7.63
N TYR A 46 -0.19 5.88 7.58
CA TYR A 46 -1.34 6.71 7.24
C TYR A 46 -2.20 6.97 8.47
N GLN A 47 -2.40 8.24 8.81
CA GLN A 47 -3.38 8.63 9.81
C GLN A 47 -4.74 8.82 9.14
N ILE A 48 -5.78 8.14 9.64
CA ILE A 48 -7.12 8.44 9.17
C ILE A 48 -7.49 9.89 9.57
N PRO A 49 -8.27 10.62 8.75
CA PRO A 49 -8.72 11.96 9.12
C PRO A 49 -9.45 11.97 10.46
N THR A 50 -8.95 12.77 11.39
CA THR A 50 -9.42 12.80 12.79
C THR A 50 -10.45 13.90 13.06
N ASP A 51 -10.68 14.81 12.11
CA ASP A 51 -11.61 15.93 12.19
C ASP A 51 -13.07 15.57 11.86
N GLY A 52 -13.31 14.33 11.42
CA GLY A 52 -14.62 13.80 11.07
C GLY A 52 -15.24 12.84 12.11
N PRO A 53 -16.44 12.31 11.82
CA PRO A 53 -17.13 11.35 12.70
C PRO A 53 -16.31 10.10 13.02
N THR A 54 -15.49 9.62 12.08
CA THR A 54 -14.60 8.48 12.29
C THR A 54 -13.51 8.79 13.32
N GLY A 55 -12.91 9.99 13.25
CA GLY A 55 -11.94 10.46 14.23
C GLY A 55 -12.53 10.57 15.62
N TRP A 56 -13.70 11.18 15.74
CA TRP A 56 -14.45 11.26 17.00
C TRP A 56 -14.72 9.87 17.58
N PHE A 57 -15.16 8.92 16.75
CA PHE A 57 -15.44 7.56 17.19
C PHE A 57 -14.18 6.86 17.74
N ILE A 58 -13.07 6.94 17.01
CA ILE A 58 -11.78 6.38 17.44
C ILE A 58 -11.33 6.96 18.77
N GLU A 59 -11.43 8.28 18.91
CA GLU A 59 -11.09 8.98 20.15
C GLU A 59 -11.95 8.46 21.32
N LYS A 60 -13.27 8.35 21.13
CA LYS A 60 -14.19 7.84 22.17
C LYS A 60 -13.97 6.37 22.49
N ALA A 61 -13.49 5.57 21.55
CA ALA A 61 -13.14 4.18 21.77
C ALA A 61 -11.75 4.01 22.43
N GLY A 62 -10.95 5.08 22.55
CA GLY A 62 -9.59 5.03 23.07
C GLY A 62 -8.60 4.32 22.13
N TRP A 63 -8.89 4.34 20.82
CA TRP A 63 -8.06 3.72 19.79
C TRP A 63 -7.07 4.73 19.19
N HIS A 64 -6.04 4.25 18.48
CA HIS A 64 -5.22 5.12 17.65
C HIS A 64 -5.76 5.18 16.21
N PRO A 65 -5.63 6.32 15.49
CA PRO A 65 -6.15 6.49 14.14
C PRO A 65 -5.16 6.06 13.03
N TRP A 66 -4.20 5.18 13.33
CA TRP A 66 -3.07 4.91 12.43
C TRP A 66 -3.16 3.56 11.73
N ARG A 67 -2.77 3.57 10.45
CA ARG A 67 -2.49 2.40 9.63
C ARG A 67 -1.00 2.31 9.35
N PRO A 68 -0.43 1.10 9.24
CA PRO A 68 0.97 0.92 8.85
C PRO A 68 1.21 1.43 7.43
N ALA A 69 2.47 1.70 7.09
CA ALA A 69 2.88 1.97 5.72
C ALA A 69 2.43 0.82 4.79
N HIS A 70 1.81 1.13 3.66
CA HIS A 70 1.25 0.12 2.76
C HIS A 70 1.20 0.54 1.30
N LEU A 71 1.39 -0.44 0.40
CA LEU A 71 1.11 -0.34 -1.02
C LEU A 71 -0.26 -0.97 -1.30
N HIS A 72 -1.15 -0.29 -2.01
CA HIS A 72 -2.36 -0.92 -2.53
C HIS A 72 -2.14 -1.44 -3.94
N LEU A 73 -2.62 -2.65 -4.22
CA LEU A 73 -2.55 -3.24 -5.54
C LEU A 73 -3.87 -3.86 -5.99
N MET A 74 -4.19 -3.67 -7.26
CA MET A 74 -5.20 -4.45 -7.97
C MET A 74 -4.55 -5.17 -9.15
N VAL A 75 -4.59 -6.51 -9.14
CA VAL A 75 -3.89 -7.34 -10.13
C VAL A 75 -4.89 -8.13 -10.94
N LYS A 76 -4.76 -8.00 -12.27
CA LYS A 76 -5.69 -8.50 -13.29
C LYS A 76 -4.92 -9.23 -14.37
N ALA A 77 -5.49 -10.31 -14.87
CA ALA A 77 -5.03 -10.99 -16.09
C ALA A 77 -6.23 -11.61 -16.84
N PRO A 78 -6.14 -11.80 -18.16
CA PRO A 78 -7.20 -12.45 -18.94
C PRO A 78 -7.55 -13.85 -18.40
N GLY A 79 -8.84 -14.14 -18.23
CA GLY A 79 -9.31 -15.44 -17.74
C GLY A 79 -8.99 -15.73 -16.27
N LYS A 80 -8.58 -14.71 -15.49
CA LYS A 80 -8.24 -14.83 -14.08
C LYS A 80 -9.12 -13.94 -13.20
N ARG A 81 -9.39 -14.40 -11.99
CA ARG A 81 -10.05 -13.59 -10.96
C ARG A 81 -9.12 -12.45 -10.56
N THR A 82 -9.66 -11.23 -10.53
CA THR A 82 -8.93 -10.05 -10.05
C THR A 82 -8.70 -10.17 -8.54
N ILE A 83 -7.48 -9.86 -8.09
CA ILE A 83 -7.20 -9.68 -6.66
C ILE A 83 -7.04 -8.20 -6.34
N THR A 84 -7.57 -7.79 -5.21
CA THR A 84 -7.26 -6.51 -4.56
C THR A 84 -6.54 -6.85 -3.26
N THR A 85 -5.34 -6.33 -3.08
CA THR A 85 -4.50 -6.64 -1.91
C THR A 85 -3.74 -5.41 -1.45
N GLN A 86 -3.09 -5.54 -0.30
CA GLN A 86 -2.14 -4.58 0.24
C GLN A 86 -0.82 -5.29 0.55
N LEU A 87 0.28 -4.54 0.52
CA LEU A 87 1.58 -5.00 0.98
C LEU A 87 2.12 -4.03 2.02
N TYR A 88 2.65 -4.56 3.11
CA TYR A 88 3.17 -3.84 4.29
C TYR A 88 4.69 -4.02 4.41
N PHE A 89 5.34 -3.40 5.40
CA PHE A 89 6.81 -3.39 5.51
C PHE A 89 7.29 -3.85 6.89
N SER A 90 8.12 -4.90 6.94
CA SER A 90 8.66 -5.50 8.15
C SER A 90 9.24 -4.46 9.12
N GLY A 91 8.89 -4.58 10.41
CA GLY A 91 9.34 -3.65 11.45
C GLY A 91 8.71 -2.25 11.40
N GLY A 92 7.77 -2.00 10.47
CA GLY A 92 7.06 -0.73 10.38
C GLY A 92 6.09 -0.49 11.55
N GLU A 93 5.87 0.78 11.88
CA GLU A 93 4.89 1.18 12.89
C GLU A 93 3.49 0.68 12.52
N TRP A 94 2.70 0.37 13.55
CA TRP A 94 1.29 -0.01 13.45
C TRP A 94 0.97 -1.35 12.78
N ILE A 95 1.97 -2.16 12.41
CA ILE A 95 1.72 -3.46 11.77
C ILE A 95 0.91 -4.42 12.66
N GLU A 96 1.23 -4.45 13.95
CA GLU A 96 0.64 -5.37 14.92
C GLU A 96 -0.75 -4.89 15.42
N ASN A 97 -1.12 -3.66 15.13
CA ASN A 97 -2.35 -3.04 15.64
C ASN A 97 -3.01 -2.07 14.64
N ASP A 98 -2.94 -2.36 13.33
CA ASP A 98 -3.61 -1.55 12.29
C ASP A 98 -5.05 -1.25 12.67
N VAL A 99 -5.43 0.04 12.71
CA VAL A 99 -6.80 0.45 13.05
C VAL A 99 -7.84 -0.12 12.09
N ALA A 100 -7.44 -0.43 10.86
CA ALA A 100 -8.31 -1.06 9.86
C ALA A 100 -8.34 -2.60 9.97
N THR A 101 -7.54 -3.20 10.84
CA THR A 101 -7.40 -4.66 11.00
C THR A 101 -7.13 -5.39 9.68
N ALA A 102 -6.37 -4.76 8.77
CA ALA A 102 -6.18 -5.24 7.40
C ALA A 102 -4.82 -5.94 7.18
N THR A 103 -3.92 -5.93 8.17
CA THR A 103 -2.62 -6.60 8.08
C THR A 103 -2.77 -8.12 8.10
N LYS A 104 -1.93 -8.81 7.33
CA LYS A 104 -1.79 -10.26 7.32
C LYS A 104 -0.32 -10.63 7.16
N PRO A 105 0.18 -11.68 7.83
CA PRO A 105 1.59 -12.05 7.77
C PRO A 105 2.12 -12.28 6.35
N GLU A 106 1.31 -12.85 5.46
CA GLU A 106 1.68 -13.16 4.07
C GLU A 106 1.81 -11.93 3.17
N LEU A 107 1.44 -10.76 3.69
CA LEU A 107 1.43 -9.47 2.99
C LEU A 107 2.53 -8.54 3.52
N ILE A 108 3.40 -9.00 4.43
CA ILE A 108 4.51 -8.21 4.97
C ILE A 108 5.76 -8.42 4.12
N LEU A 109 6.22 -7.35 3.48
CA LEU A 109 7.47 -7.30 2.72
C LEU A 109 8.66 -7.11 3.64
N ASP A 110 9.82 -7.59 3.20
CA ASP A 110 11.10 -7.36 3.89
C ASP A 110 12.16 -6.83 2.89
N PRO A 111 12.02 -5.57 2.42
CA PRO A 111 12.94 -5.01 1.42
C PRO A 111 14.37 -4.94 1.93
N LYS A 112 15.32 -5.23 1.02
CA LYS A 112 16.76 -5.22 1.33
C LYS A 112 17.44 -4.05 0.63
N PRO A 113 18.35 -3.32 1.31
CA PRO A 113 19.10 -2.25 0.68
C PRO A 113 20.01 -2.83 -0.40
N GLY A 114 19.96 -2.28 -1.60
CA GLY A 114 20.94 -2.57 -2.65
C GLY A 114 22.21 -1.74 -2.49
N ALA A 115 23.21 -2.03 -3.33
CA ALA A 115 24.51 -1.34 -3.32
C ALA A 115 24.40 0.16 -3.68
N ASP A 116 23.32 0.57 -4.33
CA ASP A 116 22.97 1.94 -4.68
C ASP A 116 22.13 2.65 -3.60
N GLY A 117 21.88 2.00 -2.47
CA GLY A 117 21.04 2.53 -1.39
C GLY A 117 19.52 2.41 -1.63
N ILE A 118 19.10 1.83 -2.76
CA ILE A 118 17.67 1.62 -3.06
C ILE A 118 17.23 0.28 -2.49
N ASN A 119 16.19 0.29 -1.67
CA ASN A 119 15.55 -0.92 -1.14
C ASN A 119 14.90 -1.73 -2.27
N ARG A 120 15.12 -3.05 -2.27
CA ARG A 120 14.58 -3.99 -3.26
C ARG A 120 13.81 -5.12 -2.60
N VAL A 121 12.71 -5.49 -3.22
CA VAL A 121 11.89 -6.64 -2.81
C VAL A 121 11.23 -7.25 -4.04
N THR A 122 11.04 -8.56 -4.02
CA THR A 122 10.27 -9.30 -5.04
C THR A 122 9.02 -9.85 -4.37
N TYR A 123 7.87 -9.68 -5.01
CA TYR A 123 6.61 -10.24 -4.57
C TYR A 123 5.81 -10.72 -5.77
N ASP A 124 5.41 -11.99 -5.75
CA ASP A 124 4.64 -12.61 -6.83
C ASP A 124 3.15 -12.57 -6.53
N PHE A 125 2.33 -12.34 -7.56
CA PHE A 125 0.88 -12.41 -7.47
C PHE A 125 0.38 -13.68 -8.14
N VAL A 126 -0.31 -14.52 -7.36
CA VAL A 126 -0.97 -15.73 -7.86
C VAL A 126 -2.45 -15.45 -8.04
N LEU A 127 -2.97 -15.63 -9.26
CA LEU A 127 -4.38 -15.39 -9.58
C LEU A 127 -5.13 -16.69 -9.84
N ASP A 128 -6.27 -16.83 -9.17
CA ASP A 128 -7.22 -17.91 -9.40
C ASP A 128 -7.84 -17.82 -10.82
N PRO A 129 -8.30 -18.94 -11.40
CA PRO A 129 -9.19 -18.92 -12.56
C PRO A 129 -10.43 -18.03 -12.32
N ALA A 130 -10.89 -17.36 -13.38
CA ALA A 130 -12.13 -16.58 -13.34
C ALA A 130 -13.39 -17.45 -13.21
#